data_AF-A0A969X076-F1
#
_entry.id   AF-A0A969X076-F1
#
_cell.length_a   1.000
_cell.length_b   1.000
_cell.length_c   1.000
_cell.angle_alpha   90.00
_cell.angle_beta   90.00
_cell.angle_gamma   90.00
#
_symmetry.space_group_name_H-M   'P 1'
#
loop_
_entity.id
_entity.type
_entity.pdbx_description
1 polymer ?
#
loop_
_entity_poly.entity_id
_entity_poly.type
_entity_poly.pdbx_seq_one_letter_code
_entity_poly.pdbx_strand_id
1 'polypeptide(L)'
;DTSTNLPMQTNGENLAILCKTNDLASVENVIILFGTSENLGDVITVNAEIVENDGTYYLSIGNEMQKLQENVISATIELSQQQLEAYNFITMYVIDNAEQQSNHLVFTK
;
A
#
# COMPACT_ATOMS: atom_id res chain seq x y z
N ASP A 1 -41.48 -15.06 -13.25
CA ASP A 1 -40.41 -14.59 -12.38
C ASP A 1 -39.07 -15.19 -12.76
N THR A 2 -38.34 -14.52 -13.63
CA THR A 2 -36.91 -14.80 -13.86
C THR A 2 -36.13 -13.72 -13.14
N SER A 3 -35.70 -14.00 -11.91
CA SER A 3 -34.74 -13.18 -11.20
C SER A 3 -33.37 -13.34 -11.87
N THR A 4 -33.00 -12.36 -12.69
CA THR A 4 -31.62 -12.16 -13.13
C THR A 4 -30.82 -11.67 -11.93
N ASN A 5 -30.16 -12.59 -11.23
CA ASN A 5 -28.99 -12.25 -10.41
C ASN A 5 -27.87 -11.87 -11.38
N LEU A 6 -27.88 -10.62 -11.84
CA LEU A 6 -26.68 -10.02 -12.40
C LEU A 6 -25.63 -9.98 -11.27
N PRO A 7 -24.38 -10.36 -11.52
CA PRO A 7 -23.33 -10.19 -10.52
C PRO A 7 -23.30 -8.69 -10.17
N MET A 8 -23.52 -8.36 -8.89
CA MET A 8 -23.25 -7.02 -8.40
C MET A 8 -21.80 -6.70 -8.74
N GLN A 9 -21.61 -5.76 -9.65
CA GLN A 9 -20.30 -5.27 -10.00
C GLN A 9 -19.79 -4.51 -8.77
N THR A 10 -18.97 -5.17 -7.95
CA THR A 10 -18.26 -4.50 -6.86
C THR A 10 -17.20 -3.65 -7.52
N ASN A 11 -17.55 -2.41 -7.88
CA ASN A 11 -16.59 -1.42 -8.35
C ASN A 11 -15.64 -1.11 -7.20
N GLY A 12 -14.53 -1.84 -7.11
CA GLY A 12 -13.41 -1.44 -6.27
C GLY A 12 -12.81 -0.12 -6.77
N GLU A 13 -12.17 0.61 -5.88
CA GLU A 13 -11.43 1.84 -6.21
C GLU A 13 -9.93 1.58 -6.10
N ASN A 14 -9.17 2.09 -7.08
CA ASN A 14 -7.72 2.03 -7.08
C ASN A 14 -7.16 3.31 -6.48
N LEU A 15 -6.46 3.20 -5.35
CA LEU A 15 -5.80 4.32 -4.70
C LEU A 15 -4.30 4.29 -5.01
N ALA A 16 -3.80 5.40 -5.55
CA ALA A 16 -2.37 5.62 -5.72
C ALA A 16 -1.76 6.18 -4.43
N ILE A 17 -0.78 5.48 -3.88
CA ILE A 17 -0.04 5.91 -2.69
C ILE A 17 1.41 6.15 -3.10
N LEU A 18 1.94 7.31 -2.72
CA LEU A 18 3.31 7.72 -3.04
C LEU A 18 4.02 8.23 -1.79
N CYS A 19 5.26 7.78 -1.60
CA CYS A 19 6.15 8.26 -0.56
C CYS A 19 7.56 8.42 -1.12
N LYS A 20 8.25 9.48 -0.72
CA LYS A 20 9.65 9.68 -1.05
C LYS A 20 10.52 9.31 0.15
N THR A 21 11.53 8.48 -0.09
CA THR A 21 12.54 8.11 0.91
C THR A 21 13.83 8.89 0.66
N ASN A 22 14.64 9.03 1.71
CA ASN A 22 15.96 9.65 1.59
C ASN A 22 16.94 8.71 0.89
N ASP A 23 16.88 7.44 1.24
CA ASP A 23 17.67 6.36 0.67
C ASP A 23 16.75 5.16 0.45
N LEU A 24 16.60 4.72 -0.80
CA LEU A 24 15.79 3.55 -1.13
C LEU A 24 16.57 2.26 -0.92
N ALA A 25 17.90 2.31 -0.99
CA ALA A 25 18.77 1.14 -0.83
C ALA A 25 18.75 0.60 0.61
N SER A 26 18.41 1.43 1.59
CA SER A 26 18.30 1.04 2.99
C SER A 26 16.93 0.47 3.36
N VAL A 27 15.93 0.56 2.47
CA VAL A 27 14.57 0.09 2.77
C VAL A 27 14.43 -1.38 2.40
N GLU A 28 13.90 -2.17 3.33
CA GLU A 28 13.58 -3.57 3.11
C GLU A 28 12.08 -3.75 2.89
N ASN A 29 11.27 -3.18 3.80
CA ASN A 29 9.82 -3.30 3.76
C ASN A 29 9.12 -1.94 3.70
N VAL A 30 7.96 -1.93 3.06
CA VAL A 30 7.03 -0.82 3.02
C VAL A 30 5.71 -1.31 3.60
N ILE A 31 5.23 -0.62 4.63
CA ILE A 31 3.98 -0.94 5.30
C ILE A 31 2.96 0.15 4.97
N ILE A 32 1.79 -0.27 4.49
CA ILE A 32 0.66 0.62 4.25
C ILE A 32 -0.53 0.06 5.04
N LEU A 33 -1.02 0.85 5.98
CA LEU A 33 -2.14 0.53 6.84
C LEU A 33 -3.33 1.38 6.43
N PHE A 34 -4.46 0.73 6.17
CA PHE A 34 -5.75 1.40 6.09
C PHE A 34 -6.53 1.04 7.35
N GLY A 35 -7.00 2.07 8.04
CA GLY A 35 -7.64 1.86 9.32
C GLY A 35 -8.76 2.84 9.64
N THR A 36 -9.52 2.46 10.66
CA THR A 36 -10.57 3.32 11.24
C THR A 36 -9.98 4.41 12.14
N SER A 37 -8.75 4.23 12.62
CA SER A 37 -7.94 5.18 13.41
C SER A 37 -6.48 5.22 12.92
N GLU A 38 -5.74 6.26 13.31
CA GLU A 38 -4.32 6.42 12.97
C GLU A 38 -3.48 5.21 13.41
N ASN A 39 -2.52 4.80 12.58
CA ASN A 39 -1.59 3.69 12.84
C ASN A 39 -2.25 2.31 13.04
N LEU A 40 -3.54 2.16 12.69
CA LEU A 40 -4.21 0.86 12.65
C LEU A 40 -4.35 0.39 11.20
N GLY A 41 -4.16 -0.92 10.98
CA GLY A 41 -4.42 -1.60 9.71
C GLY A 41 -5.64 -2.51 9.80
N ASP A 42 -6.66 -2.11 10.56
CA ASP A 42 -7.85 -2.90 10.88
C ASP A 42 -8.83 -3.06 9.71
N VAL A 43 -8.70 -2.25 8.65
CA VAL A 43 -9.44 -2.42 7.40
C VAL A 43 -8.63 -3.26 6.41
N ILE A 44 -7.37 -2.89 6.18
CA ILE A 44 -6.41 -3.66 5.39
C ILE A 44 -4.98 -3.28 5.79
N THR A 45 -4.09 -4.26 5.77
CA THR A 45 -2.63 -4.08 5.90
C THR A 45 -1.97 -4.60 4.64
N VAL A 46 -1.18 -3.76 3.98
CA VAL A 46 -0.36 -4.11 2.83
C VAL A 46 1.09 -4.14 3.28
N ASN A 47 1.71 -5.31 3.16
CA ASN A 47 3.15 -5.49 3.35
C ASN A 47 3.77 -5.65 1.98
N ALA A 48 4.72 -4.79 1.67
CA ALA A 48 5.44 -4.79 0.41
C ALA A 48 6.93 -4.82 0.66
N GLU A 49 7.68 -5.43 -0.26
CA GLU A 49 9.13 -5.56 -0.15
C GLU A 49 9.82 -4.73 -1.23
N ILE A 50 10.96 -4.14 -0.90
CA ILE A 50 11.84 -3.53 -1.89
C ILE A 50 12.80 -4.60 -2.39
N VAL A 51 12.76 -4.85 -3.68
CA VAL A 51 13.64 -5.81 -4.36
C VAL A 51 14.55 -5.05 -5.31
N GLU A 52 15.85 -5.28 -5.19
CA GLU A 52 16.87 -4.75 -6.09
C GLU A 52 17.28 -5.81 -7.10
N ASN A 53 17.35 -5.43 -8.37
CA ASN A 53 17.86 -6.28 -9.45
C ASN A 53 18.62 -5.43 -10.48
N ASP A 54 19.93 -5.68 -10.63
CA ASP A 54 20.84 -5.00 -11.54
C ASP A 54 20.78 -3.45 -11.46
N GLY A 55 20.80 -2.93 -10.23
CA GLY A 55 20.73 -1.51 -9.88
C GLY A 55 19.33 -0.89 -10.00
N THR A 56 18.32 -1.69 -10.32
CA THR A 56 16.92 -1.24 -10.44
C THR A 56 16.10 -1.73 -9.25
N TYR A 57 15.38 -0.82 -8.62
CA TYR A 57 14.49 -1.13 -7.51
C TYR A 57 13.06 -1.38 -7.97
N TYR A 58 12.41 -2.33 -7.31
CA TYR A 58 11.03 -2.72 -7.51
C TYR A 58 10.33 -2.80 -6.17
N LEU A 59 9.05 -2.44 -6.15
CA LEU A 59 8.15 -2.74 -5.06
C LEU A 59 7.41 -4.05 -5.37
N SER A 60 7.59 -5.04 -4.51
CA SER A 60 6.90 -6.32 -4.57
C SER A 60 5.67 -6.27 -3.67
N ILE A 61 4.47 -6.45 -4.25
CA ILE A 61 3.21 -6.54 -3.51
C ILE A 61 2.53 -7.85 -3.90
N GLY A 62 2.60 -8.86 -3.02
CA GLY A 62 2.11 -10.20 -3.32
C GLY A 62 2.86 -10.80 -4.52
N ASN A 63 2.16 -10.99 -5.65
CA ASN A 63 2.75 -11.53 -6.89
C ASN A 63 3.06 -10.44 -7.93
N GLU A 64 2.82 -9.16 -7.61
CA GLU A 64 3.05 -8.05 -8.52
C GLU A 64 4.37 -7.36 -8.21
N MET A 65 5.09 -6.97 -9.27
CA MET A 65 6.36 -6.25 -9.17
C MET A 65 6.24 -4.94 -9.93
N GLN A 66 6.31 -3.83 -9.21
CA GLN A 66 6.24 -2.49 -9.78
C GLN A 66 7.63 -1.85 -9.77
N LYS A 67 8.14 -1.48 -10.94
CA LYS A 67 9.40 -0.75 -11.05
C LYS A 67 9.29 0.62 -10.36
N LEU A 68 10.26 0.94 -9.51
CA LEU A 68 10.36 2.24 -8.86
C LEU A 68 11.22 3.21 -9.67
N GLN A 69 10.97 4.49 -9.48
CA GLN A 69 11.74 5.58 -10.10
C GLN A 69 12.32 6.46 -9.01
N GLU A 70 13.63 6.72 -9.09
CA GLU A 70 14.36 7.47 -8.08
C GLU A 70 14.15 6.86 -6.68
N ASN A 71 14.00 7.71 -5.65
CA ASN A 71 13.70 7.30 -4.28
C ASN A 71 12.20 7.45 -3.98
N VAL A 72 11.33 7.21 -4.96
CA VAL A 72 9.88 7.29 -4.80
C VAL A 72 9.31 5.88 -4.78
N ILE A 73 8.72 5.52 -3.65
CA ILE A 73 7.87 4.34 -3.50
C ILE A 73 6.49 4.71 -4.01
N SER A 74 5.97 3.92 -4.95
CA SER A 74 4.63 4.07 -5.50
C SER A 74 3.93 2.72 -5.46
N ALA A 75 2.70 2.71 -4.94
CA ALA A 75 1.83 1.55 -4.92
C ALA A 75 0.44 1.93 -5.42
N THR A 76 -0.21 1.03 -6.15
CA THR A 76 -1.65 1.14 -6.46
C THR A 76 -2.36 0.05 -5.66
N ILE A 77 -3.23 0.45 -4.74
CA ILE A 77 -3.97 -0.47 -3.88
C ILE A 77 -5.42 -0.50 -4.32
N GLU A 78 -5.90 -1.68 -4.72
CA GLU A 78 -7.31 -1.91 -4.99
C GLU A 78 -8.05 -2.13 -3.66
N LEU A 79 -9.09 -1.34 -3.42
CA LEU A 79 -10.00 -1.51 -2.30
C LEU A 79 -11.36 -1.98 -2.78
N SER A 80 -11.94 -2.96 -2.09
CA SER A 80 -13.36 -3.24 -2.22
C SER A 80 -14.21 -2.05 -1.72
N GLN A 81 -15.46 -1.97 -2.18
CA GLN A 81 -16.40 -0.94 -1.73
C GLN A 81 -16.53 -0.91 -0.19
N GLN A 82 -16.57 -2.07 0.47
CA GLN A 82 -16.65 -2.16 1.92
C GLN A 82 -15.41 -1.57 2.61
N GLN A 83 -14.21 -1.84 2.08
CA GLN A 83 -12.97 -1.28 2.63
C GLN A 83 -12.90 0.24 2.41
N LEU A 84 -13.29 0.71 1.22
CA LEU A 84 -13.35 2.12 0.86
C LEU A 84 -14.27 2.92 1.80
N GLU A 85 -15.40 2.35 2.19
CA GLU A 85 -16.35 2.95 3.14
C GLU A 85 -15.87 2.89 4.59
N ALA A 86 -15.05 1.89 4.95
CA ALA A 86 -14.63 1.63 6.32
C ALA A 86 -13.40 2.44 6.77
N TYR A 87 -12.43 2.71 5.88
CA TYR A 87 -11.20 3.39 6.29
C TYR A 87 -11.42 4.90 6.47
N ASN A 88 -10.75 5.47 7.48
CA ASN A 88 -10.64 6.91 7.71
C ASN A 88 -9.20 7.40 7.59
N PHE A 89 -8.23 6.50 7.80
CA PHE A 89 -6.82 6.82 7.81
C PHE A 89 -6.02 5.88 6.92
N ILE A 90 -5.02 6.45 6.25
CA ILE A 90 -3.94 5.71 5.60
C ILE A 90 -2.65 6.07 6.33
N THR A 91 -1.98 5.07 6.88
CA THR A 91 -0.66 5.22 7.49
C THR A 91 0.38 4.51 6.65
N MET A 92 1.49 5.16 6.34
CA MET A 92 2.60 4.56 5.62
C MET A 92 3.91 4.78 6.35
N TYR A 93 4.73 3.73 6.40
CA TYR A 93 6.10 3.81 6.89
C TYR A 93 6.95 2.73 6.22
N VAL A 94 8.26 2.90 6.29
CA VAL A 94 9.22 1.93 5.78
C VAL A 94 10.02 1.33 6.93
N ILE A 95 10.51 0.11 6.72
CA ILE A 95 11.36 -0.62 7.66
C ILE A 95 12.70 -0.89 6.98
N ASP A 96 13.80 -0.58 7.67
CA ASP A 96 15.15 -0.88 7.19
C ASP A 96 15.62 -2.29 7.57
N ASN A 97 16.82 -2.65 7.13
CA ASN A 97 17.46 -3.94 7.39
C ASN A 97 17.86 -4.17 8.86
N ALA A 98 17.74 -3.16 9.72
CA ALA A 98 17.93 -3.26 11.16
C ALA A 98 16.58 -3.30 11.91
N GLU A 99 15.49 -3.55 11.18
CA GLU A 99 14.10 -3.56 11.66
C GLU A 99 13.64 -2.21 12.25
N GLN A 100 14.29 -1.10 11.89
CA GLN A 100 13.91 0.23 12.36
C GLN A 100 12.83 0.81 11.46
N GLN A 101 11.79 1.35 12.09
CA GLN A 101 10.71 2.03 11.40
C GLN A 101 11.07 3.49 11.14
N SER A 102 10.71 3.99 9.96
CA SER A 102 10.71 5.42 9.68
C SER A 102 9.66 6.16 10.51
N ASN A 103 9.63 7.49 10.39
CA ASN A 103 8.43 8.23 10.77
C ASN A 103 7.21 7.73 10.00
N HIS A 104 6.04 7.81 10.63
CA HIS A 104 4.78 7.43 10.03
C HIS A 104 4.18 8.63 9.29
N LEU A 105 3.86 8.43 8.02
CA LEU A 105 3.08 9.38 7.23
C LEU A 105 1.60 9.01 7.38
N VAL A 106 0.81 9.92 7.95
CA VAL A 106 -0.62 9.70 8.21
C VAL A 106 -1.44 10.63 7.33
N PHE A 107 -2.37 10.06 6.59
CA PHE A 107 -3.33 10.76 5.75
C PHE A 107 -4.75 10.46 6.26
N THR A 108 -5.56 11.49 6.36
CA THR A 108 -6.98 11.37 6.71
C THR A 108 -7.81 11.58 5.45
N LYS A 109 -8.86 10.78 5.30
CA LYS A 109 -9.83 10.89 4.20
C LYS A 109 -10.68 12.16 4.30
#